data_AF-A0A7X6WDT9-F1
#
_entry.id   AF-A0A7X6WDT9-F1
#
_cell.length_a   1.000
_cell.length_b   1.000
_cell.length_c   1.000
_cell.angle_alpha   90.00
_cell.angle_beta   90.00
_cell.angle_gamma   90.00
#
_symmetry.space_group_name_H-M   'P 1'
#
loop_
_entity.id
_entity.type
_entity.pdbx_description
1 polymer ?
#
loop_
_entity_poly.entity_id
_entity_poly.type
_entity_poly.pdbx_seq_one_letter_code
_entity_poly.pdbx_strand_id
1 'polypeptide(L)'
;LEKKNEPAYEEDEEEEKTKTQIRIEKKREKQLIQEERDKRKEILALEDEIEKFEAKLGVLDAEFSNPNLYDNPQNIVELTRKREEIQFKLDNYYNQWIKLTE
;
A
#
# COMPACT_ATOMS: atom_id res chain seq x y z
N LEU A 1 -5.71 -12.65 73.38
CA LEU A 1 -5.93 -13.72 72.39
C LEU A 1 -5.93 -13.07 71.02
N GLU A 2 -4.79 -13.21 70.34
CA GLU A 2 -4.54 -12.75 68.98
C GLU A 2 -5.43 -13.51 68.01
N LYS A 3 -6.07 -12.82 67.07
CA LYS A 3 -6.49 -13.41 65.80
C LYS A 3 -5.90 -12.57 64.68
N LYS A 4 -4.68 -12.95 64.28
CA LYS A 4 -4.13 -12.67 62.95
C LYS A 4 -5.02 -13.38 61.94
N ASN A 5 -5.78 -12.63 61.15
CA ASN A 5 -6.38 -13.14 59.94
C ASN A 5 -5.59 -12.55 58.77
N GLU A 6 -4.65 -13.37 58.32
CA GLU A 6 -4.11 -13.54 56.96
C GLU A 6 -4.49 -12.45 55.94
N PRO A 7 -3.51 -11.71 55.37
CA PRO A 7 -3.77 -11.00 54.13
C PRO A 7 -4.05 -12.04 53.05
N ALA A 8 -5.22 -11.92 52.40
CA ALA A 8 -5.51 -12.64 51.17
C ALA A 8 -4.34 -12.39 50.21
N TYR A 9 -3.61 -13.45 49.90
CA TYR A 9 -2.83 -13.49 48.68
C TYR A 9 -3.85 -13.31 47.56
N GLU A 10 -3.95 -12.09 47.04
CA GLU A 10 -4.29 -11.90 45.63
C GLU A 10 -3.17 -12.63 44.89
N GLU A 11 -3.37 -13.93 44.66
CA GLU A 11 -2.69 -14.62 43.59
C GLU A 11 -3.01 -13.80 42.35
N ASP A 12 -2.00 -13.05 41.90
CA ASP A 12 -1.89 -12.66 40.52
C ASP A 12 -2.07 -13.95 39.69
N GLU A 13 -3.31 -14.25 39.30
CA GLU A 13 -3.62 -15.13 38.19
C GLU A 13 -3.10 -14.45 36.92
N GLU A 14 -1.78 -14.31 36.80
CA GLU A 14 -1.15 -14.31 35.50
C GLU A 14 -1.49 -15.66 34.88
N GLU A 15 -2.56 -15.71 34.09
CA GLU A 15 -2.87 -16.86 33.24
C GLU A 15 -1.61 -17.24 32.46
N GLU A 16 -0.86 -18.24 32.94
CA GLU A 16 0.35 -18.74 32.27
C GLU A 16 -0.07 -19.30 30.91
N LYS A 17 0.11 -18.49 29.86
CA LYS A 17 -0.24 -18.87 28.49
C LYS A 17 0.37 -20.22 28.15
N THR A 18 -0.48 -21.19 27.80
CA THR A 18 -0.01 -22.53 27.46
C THR A 18 0.93 -22.49 26.25
N LYS A 19 1.89 -23.43 26.15
CA LYS A 19 2.84 -23.51 25.02
C LYS A 19 2.16 -23.46 23.64
N THR A 20 0.94 -24.00 23.55
CA THR A 20 0.10 -23.96 22.35
C THR A 20 -0.42 -22.55 22.06
N GLN A 21 -0.91 -21.83 23.07
CA GLN A 21 -1.34 -20.42 22.95
C GLN A 21 -0.16 -19.53 22.54
N ILE A 22 1.01 -19.67 23.17
CA ILE A 22 2.23 -18.94 22.79
C ILE A 22 2.61 -19.19 21.32
N ARG A 23 2.48 -20.44 20.84
CA ARG A 23 2.77 -20.78 19.43
C ARG A 23 1.78 -20.14 18.47
N ILE A 24 0.49 -20.10 18.82
CA ILE A 24 -0.56 -19.47 18.02
C ILE A 24 -0.33 -17.96 17.95
N GLU A 25 -0.01 -17.32 19.08
CA GLU A 25 0.30 -15.89 19.15
C GLU A 25 1.51 -15.53 18.29
N LYS A 26 2.63 -16.25 18.44
CA LYS A 26 3.83 -16.04 17.61
C LYS A 26 3.55 -16.23 16.10
N LYS A 27 2.64 -17.13 15.74
CA LYS A 27 2.25 -17.33 14.34
C LYS A 27 1.42 -16.14 13.84
N ARG A 28 0.45 -15.68 14.63
CA ARG A 28 -0.36 -14.48 14.30
C ARG A 28 0.50 -13.23 14.18
N GLU A 29 1.41 -13.01 15.13
CA GLU A 29 2.34 -11.88 15.11
C GLU A 29 3.19 -11.87 13.82
N LYS A 30 3.76 -13.01 13.45
CA LYS A 30 4.52 -13.13 12.19
C LYS A 30 3.66 -12.87 10.96
N GLN A 31 2.41 -13.32 10.96
CA GLN A 31 1.48 -13.07 9.85
C GLN A 31 1.16 -11.59 9.74
N LEU A 32 0.86 -10.90 10.84
CA LEU A 32 0.59 -9.47 10.84
C LEU A 32 1.78 -8.66 10.33
N ILE A 33 3.01 -8.98 10.77
CA ILE A 33 4.23 -8.33 10.30
C ILE A 33 4.43 -8.57 8.79
N GLN A 34 4.14 -9.78 8.32
CA GLN A 34 4.27 -10.10 6.90
C GLN A 34 3.25 -9.34 6.05
N GLU A 35 1.98 -9.34 6.47
CA GLU A 35 0.90 -8.58 5.82
C GLU A 35 1.22 -7.08 5.77
N GLU A 36 1.75 -6.51 6.85
CA GLU A 36 2.15 -5.10 6.87
C GLU A 36 3.31 -4.82 5.91
N ARG A 37 4.31 -5.72 5.85
CA ARG A 37 5.42 -5.61 4.90
C ARG A 37 4.97 -5.70 3.45
N ASP A 38 4.04 -6.60 3.16
CA ASP A 38 3.54 -6.82 1.81
C ASP A 38 2.68 -5.64 1.37
N LYS A 39 1.82 -5.11 2.25
CA LYS A 39 1.09 -3.84 2.00
C LYS A 39 2.04 -2.68 1.71
N ARG A 40 3.10 -2.49 2.50
CA ARG A 40 4.08 -1.42 2.28
C ARG A 40 4.78 -1.56 0.93
N LYS A 41 5.15 -2.79 0.53
CA LYS A 41 5.75 -3.02 -0.78
C LYS A 41 4.78 -2.73 -1.92
N GLU A 42 3.51 -3.10 -1.76
CA GLU A 42 2.47 -2.85 -2.76
C GLU A 42 2.24 -1.35 -2.95
N ILE A 43 2.18 -0.58 -1.85
CA ILE A 43 2.09 0.88 -1.88
C ILE A 43 3.29 1.48 -2.61
N LEU A 44 4.51 1.10 -2.24
CA LEU A 44 5.73 1.60 -2.88
C LEU A 44 5.79 1.26 -4.38
N ALA A 45 5.35 0.06 -4.77
CA ALA A 45 5.30 -0.33 -6.17
C ALA A 45 4.26 0.48 -6.96
N LEU A 46 3.11 0.79 -6.34
CA LEU A 46 2.11 1.66 -6.94
C LEU A 46 2.61 3.09 -7.11
N GLU A 47 3.31 3.62 -6.10
CA GLU A 47 3.91 4.96 -6.15
C GLU A 47 4.96 5.06 -7.26
N ASP A 48 5.84 4.06 -7.38
CA ASP A 48 6.85 3.99 -8.45
C ASP A 48 6.20 3.89 -9.85
N GLU A 49 5.11 3.13 -9.99
CA GLU A 49 4.37 3.10 -11.26
C GLU A 49 3.70 4.44 -11.56
N ILE A 50 3.08 5.09 -10.57
CA ILE A 50 2.49 6.43 -10.72
C ILE A 50 3.56 7.41 -11.22
N GLU A 51 4.72 7.49 -10.56
CA GLU A 51 5.81 8.39 -10.94
C GLU A 51 6.27 8.14 -12.39
N LYS A 52 6.43 6.87 -12.78
CA LYS A 52 6.79 6.51 -14.17
C LYS A 52 5.74 6.96 -15.18
N PHE A 53 4.45 6.80 -14.86
CA PHE A 53 3.38 7.17 -15.77
C PHE A 53 3.19 8.69 -15.84
N GLU A 54 3.39 9.41 -14.74
CA GLU A 54 3.44 10.89 -14.71
C GLU A 54 4.60 11.42 -15.57
N ALA A 55 5.80 10.84 -15.42
CA ALA A 55 6.95 11.20 -16.25
C ALA A 55 6.68 10.96 -17.74
N LYS A 56 6.07 9.81 -18.09
CA LYS A 56 5.66 9.52 -19.47
C LYS A 56 4.64 10.54 -19.98
N LEU A 57 3.67 10.94 -19.15
CA LEU A 57 2.69 11.96 -19.51
C LEU A 57 3.36 13.31 -19.79
N GLY A 58 4.32 13.71 -18.95
CA GLY A 58 5.09 14.94 -19.14
C GLY A 58 5.92 14.95 -20.43
N VAL A 59 6.53 13.83 -20.79
CA VAL A 59 7.21 13.68 -22.10
C VAL A 59 6.22 13.84 -23.25
N LEU A 60 5.04 13.23 -23.11
CA LEU A 60 4.02 13.25 -24.14
C LEU A 60 3.40 14.64 -24.32
N ASP A 61 3.20 15.40 -23.24
CA ASP A 61 2.77 16.80 -23.28
C ASP A 61 3.85 17.71 -23.90
N ALA A 62 5.14 17.40 -23.72
CA ALA A 62 6.23 18.09 -24.42
C ALA A 62 6.22 17.79 -25.94
N GLU A 63 5.91 16.56 -26.34
CA GLU A 63 5.69 16.20 -27.74
C GLU A 63 4.49 16.93 -28.35
N PHE A 64 3.39 17.08 -27.60
CA PHE A 64 2.23 17.87 -28.01
C PHE A 64 2.54 19.36 -28.22
N SER A 65 3.56 19.88 -27.52
CA SER A 65 4.00 21.27 -27.66
C SER A 65 4.84 21.50 -28.93
N ASN A 66 5.18 20.45 -29.68
CA ASN A 66 5.96 20.54 -30.91
C ASN A 66 5.07 20.93 -32.11
N PRO A 67 5.29 22.09 -32.76
CA PRO A 67 4.50 22.52 -33.91
C PRO A 67 4.53 21.52 -35.10
N ASN A 68 5.65 20.81 -35.28
CA ASN A 68 5.80 19.83 -36.36
C ASN A 68 4.91 18.59 -36.18
N LEU A 69 4.34 18.39 -34.98
CA LEU A 69 3.42 17.30 -34.73
C LEU A 69 2.14 17.43 -35.59
N TYR A 70 1.72 18.66 -35.84
CA TYR A 70 0.46 18.95 -36.53
C TYR A 70 0.55 18.74 -38.04
N ASP A 71 1.75 18.51 -38.58
CA ASP A 71 1.98 18.24 -40.00
C ASP A 71 1.47 16.86 -40.43
N ASN A 72 1.30 15.92 -39.49
CA ASN A 72 0.78 14.60 -39.77
C ASN A 72 -0.39 14.23 -38.85
N PRO A 73 -1.64 14.21 -39.37
CA PRO A 73 -2.83 13.83 -38.62
C PRO A 73 -2.74 12.45 -37.95
N GLN A 74 -2.02 11.49 -38.54
CA GLN A 74 -1.84 10.17 -37.96
C GLN A 74 -1.08 10.22 -36.62
N ASN A 75 -0.03 11.05 -36.55
CA ASN A 75 0.79 11.18 -35.35
C ASN A 75 -0.01 11.79 -34.19
N ILE A 76 -0.91 12.74 -34.49
CA ILE A 76 -1.79 13.36 -33.50
C ILE A 76 -2.76 12.33 -32.91
N VAL A 77 -3.35 11.48 -33.75
CA VAL A 77 -4.29 10.44 -33.30
C VAL A 77 -3.57 9.42 -32.41
N GLU A 78 -2.39 8.98 -32.80
CA GLU A 78 -1.60 8.04 -32.00
C GLU A 78 -1.18 8.63 -30.66
N LEU A 79 -0.73 9.89 -30.62
CA LEU A 79 -0.35 10.54 -29.36
C LEU A 79 -1.53 10.78 -28.45
N THR A 80 -2.67 11.22 -29.00
CA THR A 80 -3.90 11.40 -28.22
C THR A 80 -4.32 10.10 -27.58
N ARG A 81 -4.31 9.00 -28.34
CA ARG A 81 -4.64 7.68 -27.80
C ARG A 81 -3.67 7.24 -26.70
N LYS A 82 -2.36 7.42 -26.90
CA LYS A 82 -1.36 7.10 -25.87
C LYS A 82 -1.57 7.92 -24.60
N ARG A 83 -1.93 9.20 -24.73
CA ARG A 83 -2.25 10.09 -23.62
C ARG A 83 -3.45 9.59 -22.82
N GLU A 84 -4.53 9.24 -23.51
CA GLU A 84 -5.75 8.67 -22.89
C GLU A 84 -5.43 7.35 -22.18
N GLU A 85 -4.66 6.46 -22.79
CA GLU A 85 -4.26 5.19 -22.18
C GLU A 85 -3.40 5.41 -20.91
N ILE A 86 -2.50 6.40 -20.91
CA ILE A 86 -1.69 6.77 -19.74
C ILE A 86 -2.57 7.36 -18.64
N GLN A 87 -3.47 8.29 -18.97
CA GLN A 87 -4.39 8.89 -18.01
C GLN A 87 -5.29 7.84 -17.36
N PHE A 88 -5.88 6.95 -18.15
CA PHE A 88 -6.70 5.86 -17.61
C PHE A 88 -5.92 4.95 -16.65
N LYS A 89 -4.65 4.65 -16.97
CA LYS A 89 -3.80 3.85 -16.09
C LYS A 89 -3.46 4.58 -14.80
N LEU A 90 -3.11 5.88 -14.88
CA LEU A 90 -2.87 6.71 -13.71
C LEU A 90 -4.10 6.75 -12.80
N ASP A 91 -5.29 7.02 -13.34
CA ASP A 91 -6.53 7.01 -12.57
C ASP A 91 -6.73 5.67 -11.86
N ASN A 92 -6.48 4.55 -12.55
CA ASN A 92 -6.59 3.23 -11.95
C ASN A 92 -5.53 2.99 -10.85
N TYR A 93 -4.30 3.49 -11.00
CA TYR A 93 -3.26 3.38 -9.97
C TYR A 93 -3.56 4.24 -8.75
N TYR A 94 -4.01 5.49 -8.93
CA TYR A 94 -4.45 6.32 -7.80
C TYR A 94 -5.63 5.70 -7.07
N ASN A 95 -6.61 5.16 -7.79
CA ASN A 95 -7.74 4.45 -7.17
C ASN A 95 -7.29 3.21 -6.38
N GLN A 96 -6.28 2.48 -6.85
CA GLN A 96 -5.70 1.35 -6.11
C GLN A 96 -4.93 1.83 -4.87
N TRP A 97 -4.13 2.89 -5.01
CA TRP A 97 -3.38 3.48 -3.90
C TRP A 97 -4.32 3.96 -2.80
N ILE A 98 -5.37 4.73 -3.15
CA ILE A 98 -6.41 5.18 -2.19
C ILE A 98 -6.99 3.99 -1.42
N LYS A 99 -7.39 2.91 -2.11
CA LYS A 99 -7.95 1.70 -1.49
C LYS A 99 -6.99 0.95 -0.56
N LEU A 100 -5.68 1.08 -0.77
CA LEU A 100 -4.68 0.46 0.10
C LEU A 100 -4.34 1.33 1.31
N THR A 101 -4.61 2.63 1.23
CA THR A 101 -4.31 3.62 2.28
C THR A 101 -5.51 4.04 3.14
N GLU A 102 -6.75 3.88 2.65
CA GLU A 102 -8.01 4.04 3.41
C GLU A 102 -8.45 2.76 4.12
#